data_AF-A0A7R9R9L8-F1
#
_entry.id   AF-A0A7R9R9L8-F1
#
_cell.length_a   1.000
_cell.length_b   1.000
_cell.length_c   1.000
_cell.angle_alpha   90.00
_cell.angle_beta   90.00
_cell.angle_gamma   90.00
#
_symmetry.space_group_name_H-M   'P 1'
#
loop_
_entity.id
_entity.type
_entity.pdbx_description
1 polymer ?
#
loop_
_entity_poly.entity_id
_entity_poly.type
_entity_poly.pdbx_seq_one_letter_code
_entity_poly.pdbx_strand_id
1 'polypeptide(L)'
;MILRSVVERISSGVMKEDEFWFVALEFAEVVVERARGMFKTKETCDECDDYIIEYYIVEIMRFFFGLSLILFYAFLRDHMELRDILKLKVLKSF
;
A
#
# COMPACT_ATOMS: atom_id res chain seq x y z
N MET A 1 -9.14 -9.75 2.05
CA MET A 1 -9.20 -10.76 3.14
C MET A 1 -7.91 -11.54 3.04
N ILE A 2 -7.08 -11.60 4.08
CA ILE A 2 -5.75 -12.24 4.01
C ILE A 2 -5.93 -13.76 3.83
N LEU A 3 -5.21 -14.37 2.88
CA LEU A 3 -5.27 -15.82 2.65
C LEU A 3 -4.88 -16.62 3.90
N ARG A 4 -5.58 -17.72 4.16
CA ARG A 4 -5.33 -18.58 5.33
C ARG A 4 -3.91 -19.14 5.36
N SER A 5 -3.36 -19.46 4.17
CA SER A 5 -1.98 -19.92 4.00
C SER A 5 -0.95 -18.86 4.42
N VAL A 6 -1.24 -17.58 4.21
CA VAL A 6 -0.40 -16.46 4.68
C VAL A 6 -0.42 -16.39 6.19
N VAL A 7 -1.60 -16.46 6.81
CA VAL A 7 -1.77 -16.40 8.27
C VAL A 7 -1.01 -17.54 8.97
N GLU A 8 -1.11 -18.75 8.45
CA GLU A 8 -0.42 -19.93 8.99
C GLU A 8 1.12 -19.78 8.94
N ARG A 9 1.65 -19.12 7.91
CA ARG A 9 3.10 -18.87 7.75
C ARG A 9 3.63 -17.71 8.58
N ILE A 10 2.86 -16.62 8.70
CA ILE A 10 3.18 -15.56 9.68
C ILE A 10 3.26 -16.18 11.08
N SER A 11 2.31 -17.05 11.42
CA SER A 11 2.24 -17.72 12.71
C SER A 11 3.39 -18.72 12.93
N SER A 12 3.95 -19.29 11.86
CA SER A 12 5.10 -20.19 11.94
C SER A 12 6.44 -19.45 12.09
N GLY A 13 6.47 -18.13 11.88
CA GLY A 13 7.67 -17.31 11.94
C GLY A 13 8.63 -17.51 10.75
N VAL A 14 8.24 -18.28 9.75
CA VAL A 14 9.02 -18.53 8.53
C VAL A 14 8.33 -17.84 7.37
N MET A 15 8.85 -16.69 6.98
CA MET A 15 8.39 -15.94 5.81
C MET A 15 9.54 -15.78 4.82
N LYS A 16 9.41 -16.43 3.66
CA LYS A 16 10.34 -16.22 2.55
C LYS A 16 10.04 -14.90 1.84
N GLU A 17 10.99 -14.43 1.04
CA GLU A 17 10.89 -13.14 0.34
C GLU A 17 9.72 -13.10 -0.67
N ASP A 18 9.53 -14.17 -1.44
CA ASP A 18 8.41 -14.33 -2.38
C ASP A 18 7.05 -14.28 -1.66
N GLU A 19 6.97 -14.90 -0.49
CA GLU A 19 5.77 -14.91 0.33
C GLU A 19 5.52 -13.56 0.97
N PHE A 20 6.56 -12.89 1.48
CA PHE A 20 6.46 -11.52 1.95
C PHE A 20 5.94 -10.60 0.85
N TRP A 21 6.47 -10.74 -0.37
CA TRP A 21 6.05 -9.95 -1.52
C TRP A 21 4.58 -10.15 -1.84
N PHE A 22 4.13 -11.41 -1.89
CA PHE A 22 2.73 -11.75 -2.08
C PHE A 22 1.83 -11.06 -1.04
N VAL A 23 2.20 -11.12 0.25
CA VAL A 23 1.46 -10.46 1.34
C VAL A 23 1.47 -8.95 1.20
N ALA A 24 2.60 -8.37 0.80
CA ALA A 24 2.74 -6.93 0.65
C ALA A 24 1.82 -6.38 -0.45
N LEU A 25 1.68 -7.10 -1.56
CA LEU A 25 0.78 -6.72 -2.66
C LEU A 25 -0.70 -6.84 -2.25
N GLU A 26 -1.09 -7.96 -1.60
CA GLU A 26 -2.46 -8.09 -1.07
C GLU A 26 -2.78 -6.98 -0.05
N PHE A 27 -1.81 -6.64 0.80
CA PHE A 27 -1.97 -5.57 1.77
C PHE A 27 -2.12 -4.20 1.08
N ALA A 28 -1.33 -3.93 0.04
CA ALA A 28 -1.42 -2.70 -0.73
C ALA A 28 -2.82 -2.50 -1.35
N GLU A 29 -3.41 -3.56 -1.92
CA GLU A 29 -4.77 -3.51 -2.46
C GLU A 29 -5.79 -3.13 -1.39
N VAL A 30 -5.71 -3.79 -0.21
CA VAL A 30 -6.60 -3.51 0.92
C VAL A 30 -6.44 -2.07 1.41
N VAL A 31 -5.21 -1.56 1.51
CA VAL A 31 -4.94 -0.17 1.94
C VAL A 31 -5.56 0.82 0.97
N VAL A 32 -5.39 0.61 -0.34
CA VAL A 32 -5.96 1.48 -1.38
C VAL A 32 -7.48 1.47 -1.34
N GLU A 33 -8.10 0.29 -1.24
CA GLU A 33 -9.55 0.15 -1.15
C GLU A 33 -10.09 0.86 0.10
N ARG A 34 -9.47 0.63 1.26
CA ARG A 34 -9.90 1.21 2.54
C ARG A 34 -9.70 2.72 2.58
N ALA A 35 -8.56 3.23 2.13
CA ALA A 35 -8.31 4.67 2.08
C ALA A 35 -9.34 5.36 1.19
N ARG A 36 -9.54 4.86 -0.02
CA ARG A 36 -10.51 5.44 -0.96
C ARG A 36 -11.95 5.31 -0.46
N GLY A 37 -12.32 4.16 0.11
CA GLY A 37 -13.65 3.95 0.69
C GLY A 37 -13.93 4.87 1.88
N MET A 38 -12.93 5.14 2.73
CA MET A 38 -13.07 6.02 3.89
C MET A 38 -13.15 7.50 3.52
N PHE A 39 -12.40 7.94 2.51
CA PHE A 39 -12.34 9.36 2.15
C PHE A 39 -13.31 9.75 1.03
N LYS A 40 -13.70 8.86 0.10
CA LYS A 40 -14.62 9.19 -1.02
C LYS A 40 -16.12 9.02 -0.71
N THR A 41 -16.48 8.38 0.40
CA THR A 41 -17.90 8.17 0.78
C THR A 41 -18.57 9.39 1.40
N LYS A 42 -17.84 10.50 1.61
CA LYS A 42 -18.42 11.75 2.08
C LYS A 42 -19.05 12.50 0.92
N GLU A 43 -20.39 12.55 0.89
CA GLU A 43 -21.22 13.43 0.02
C GLU A 43 -20.82 14.93 0.08
N THR A 44 -19.90 15.31 0.95
CA THR A 44 -19.38 16.67 1.14
C THR A 44 -18.03 16.95 0.49
N CYS A 45 -17.47 16.02 -0.29
CA CYS A 45 -16.07 16.08 -0.70
C CYS A 45 -15.89 15.98 -2.22
N ASP A 46 -16.43 16.95 -2.97
CA ASP A 46 -16.11 17.14 -4.40
C ASP A 46 -14.60 17.35 -4.63
N GLU A 47 -13.86 17.75 -3.58
CA GLU A 47 -12.40 17.91 -3.55
C GLU A 47 -11.78 17.23 -2.32
N CYS A 48 -12.12 15.97 -2.03
CA CYS A 48 -11.25 15.22 -1.13
C CYS A 48 -9.88 15.12 -1.79
N ASP A 49 -8.94 15.92 -1.27
CA ASP A 49 -7.65 16.19 -1.89
C ASP A 49 -6.94 14.85 -2.14
N ASP A 50 -6.77 14.49 -3.42
CA ASP A 50 -6.11 13.23 -3.81
C ASP A 50 -4.73 13.14 -3.10
N TYR A 51 -4.13 14.28 -2.74
CA TYR A 51 -2.98 14.39 -1.84
C TYR A 51 -3.14 13.71 -0.48
N ILE A 52 -4.24 13.95 0.26
CA ILE A 52 -4.43 13.37 1.60
C ILE A 52 -4.63 11.86 1.51
N ILE A 53 -5.42 11.42 0.53
CA ILE A 53 -5.70 10.00 0.30
C ILE A 53 -4.40 9.27 -0.07
N GLU A 54 -3.63 9.84 -1.01
CA GLU A 54 -2.36 9.25 -1.43
C GLU A 54 -1.30 9.32 -0.34
N TYR A 55 -1.25 10.41 0.44
CA TYR A 55 -0.36 10.51 1.60
C TYR A 55 -0.64 9.38 2.60
N TYR A 56 -1.92 9.12 2.91
CA TYR A 56 -2.31 8.02 3.80
C TYR A 56 -1.88 6.65 3.25
N ILE A 57 -2.08 6.41 1.95
CA ILE A 57 -1.67 5.17 1.28
C ILE A 57 -0.14 5.00 1.36
N VAL A 58 0.61 6.04 0.95
CA VAL A 58 2.08 6.04 0.95
C VAL A 58 2.63 5.80 2.35
N GLU A 59 2.11 6.49 3.36
CA GLU A 59 2.62 6.37 4.72
C GLU A 59 2.37 5.00 5.33
N ILE A 60 1.21 4.39 5.09
CA ILE A 60 0.93 3.03 5.57
C ILE A 60 1.84 2.01 4.88
N MET A 61 2.00 2.11 3.56
CA MET A 61 2.88 1.18 2.83
C MET A 61 4.34 1.37 3.24
N ARG A 62 4.80 2.62 3.34
CA ARG A 62 6.15 2.95 3.82
C ARG A 62 6.40 2.36 5.21
N PHE A 63 5.45 2.50 6.13
CA PHE A 63 5.53 1.94 7.47
C PHE A 63 5.57 0.41 7.44
N PHE A 64 4.74 -0.23 6.61
CA PHE A 64 4.72 -1.69 6.44
C PHE A 64 6.08 -2.24 5.98
N PHE A 65 6.72 -1.59 5.01
CA PHE A 65 8.06 -1.98 4.55
C PHE A 65 9.21 -1.53 5.48
N GLY A 66 8.92 -0.74 6.52
CA GLY A 66 9.94 -0.23 7.43
C GLY A 66 10.93 0.73 6.77
N LEU A 67 10.54 1.39 5.68
CA LEU A 67 11.43 2.24 4.88
C LEU A 67 11.35 3.71 5.30
N SER A 68 12.46 4.43 5.14
CA SER A 68 12.42 5.90 5.16
C SER A 68 11.74 6.42 3.90
N LEU A 69 11.26 7.67 3.91
CA LEU A 69 10.52 8.25 2.79
C LEU A 69 11.31 8.18 1.46
N ILE A 70 12.60 8.53 1.50
CA ILE A 70 13.48 8.50 0.32
C ILE A 70 13.65 7.07 -0.19
N LEU A 71 13.88 6.11 0.71
CA LEU A 71 14.06 4.70 0.32
C LEU A 71 12.76 4.11 -0.23
N PHE A 72 11.61 4.50 0.32
CA PHE A 72 10.32 4.03 -0.19
C PHE A 72 10.02 4.55 -1.60
N TYR A 73 10.35 5.80 -1.92
CA TYR A 73 10.18 6.30 -3.28
C TYR A 73 11.18 5.68 -4.28
N ALA A 74 12.42 5.41 -3.86
CA ALA A 74 13.36 4.63 -4.66
C ALA A 74 12.81 3.21 -4.91
N PHE A 75 12.29 2.56 -3.87
CA PHE A 75 11.65 1.25 -3.96
C PHE A 75 10.44 1.26 -4.92
N LEU A 76 9.54 2.23 -4.81
CA LEU A 76 8.41 2.37 -5.73
C LEU A 76 8.82 2.62 -7.19
N ARG A 77 9.99 3.22 -7.43
CA ARG A 77 10.51 3.40 -8.79
C ARG A 77 10.86 2.05 -9.42
N ASP A 78 11.47 1.17 -8.66
CA ASP A 78 11.97 -0.12 -9.13
C ASP A 78 10.89 -1.22 -9.13
N HIS A 79 9.89 -1.12 -8.25
CA HIS A 79 8.80 -2.09 -8.10
C HIS A 79 7.52 -1.64 -8.82
N MET A 80 7.47 -1.87 -10.14
CA MET A 80 6.35 -1.45 -10.99
C MET A 80 4.98 -2.01 -10.55
N GLU A 81 4.94 -3.28 -10.14
CA GLU A 81 3.69 -3.95 -9.74
C GLU A 81 3.04 -3.28 -8.53
N LEU A 82 3.84 -2.99 -7.49
CA LEU A 82 3.35 -2.27 -6.32
C LEU A 82 2.85 -0.87 -6.71
N ARG A 83 3.61 -0.14 -7.52
CA ARG A 83 3.22 1.20 -8.00
C ARG A 83 1.88 1.17 -8.74
N ASP A 84 1.66 0.16 -9.56
CA ASP A 84 0.43 -0.02 -10.33
C ASP A 84 -0.78 -0.35 -9.44
N ILE A 85 -0.56 -1.07 -8.33
CA ILE A 85 -1.59 -1.31 -7.31
C ILE A 85 -1.96 -0.02 -6.57
N LEU A 86 -0.96 0.77 -6.17
CA LEU A 86 -1.20 2.01 -5.41
C LEU A 86 -1.99 3.05 -6.21
N LYS A 87 -1.90 3.03 -7.55
CA LYS A 87 -2.62 3.93 -8.47
C LYS A 87 -2.51 5.40 -8.05
N LEU A 88 -1.30 5.81 -7.67
CA LEU A 88 -0.98 7.18 -7.27
C LEU A 88 -1.08 8.11 -8.49
N LYS A 89 -1.81 9.21 -8.37
CA LYS A 89 -1.92 10.23 -9.40
C LYS A 89 -1.01 11.43 -9.11
N VAL A 90 -0.91 11.80 -7.83
CA VAL A 90 -0.32 13.05 -7.37
C VAL A 90 1.06 12.82 -6.78
N LEU A 91 1.19 11.86 -5.86
CA LEU A 91 2.43 11.49 -5.16
C LEU A 91 3.18 10.35 -5.87
N LYS A 92 3.23 10.39 -7.21
CA LYS A 92 3.97 9.42 -8.01
C LYS A 92 5.49 9.62 -7.87
N SER A 93 6.26 8.54 -7.88
CA SER A 93 7.72 8.63 -7.99
C SER A 93 8.09 9.20 -9.37
N PHE A 94 9.03 10.15 -9.40
CA PHE A 94 9.63 10.69 -10.63
C PHE A 94 10.64 9.73 -11.22
#